data_AF-A0A061IW15-F1
#
_entry.id   AF-A0A061IW15-F1
#
_cell.length_a   1.000
_cell.length_b   1.000
_cell.length_c   1.000
_cell.angle_alpha   90.00
_cell.angle_beta   90.00
_cell.angle_gamma   90.00
#
_symmetry.space_group_name_H-M   'P 1'
#
loop_
_entity.id
_entity.type
_entity.pdbx_description
1 polymer ?
#
loop_
_entity_poly.entity_id
_entity_poly.type
_entity_poly.pdbx_seq_one_letter_code
_entity_poly.pdbx_strand_id
1 'polypeptide(L)'
;MSTTCGFRGCLNQTYLVLPVCSHCGKRMCTAHLLPEVHGCGDAVKNTSQRQATADAAEMRRQRRHLGLDDAKARLDRRRDELAAQRQKKSSKR
;
A
#
# COMPACT_ATOMS: atom_id res chain seq x y z
N MET A 1 5.74 -22.64 -27.45
CA MET A 1 4.55 -23.43 -27.05
C MET A 1 3.38 -22.48 -26.89
N SER A 2 2.34 -22.57 -27.71
CA SER A 2 1.12 -21.77 -27.57
C SER A 2 0.11 -22.56 -26.71
N THR A 3 -0.55 -21.88 -25.78
CA THR A 3 -1.58 -22.48 -24.92
C THR A 3 -2.94 -21.93 -25.29
N THR A 4 -4.00 -22.75 -25.25
CA THR A 4 -5.35 -22.32 -25.59
C THR A 4 -5.88 -21.30 -24.59
N CYS A 5 -6.71 -20.36 -25.06
CA CYS A 5 -7.34 -19.35 -24.21
C CYS A 5 -8.18 -20.01 -23.11
N GLY A 6 -7.97 -19.60 -21.85
CA GLY A 6 -8.74 -20.13 -20.72
C GLY A 6 -10.17 -19.57 -20.57
N PHE A 7 -10.62 -18.74 -21.52
CA PHE A 7 -11.98 -18.21 -21.58
C PHE A 7 -12.94 -19.28 -22.14
N ARG A 8 -14.12 -19.42 -21.52
CA ARG A 8 -15.09 -20.44 -21.92
C ARG A 8 -15.57 -20.17 -23.35
N GLY A 9 -15.39 -21.15 -24.23
CA GLY A 9 -15.82 -21.07 -25.63
C GLY A 9 -14.83 -20.37 -26.57
N CYS A 10 -13.65 -19.95 -26.10
CA CYS A 10 -12.62 -19.42 -26.99
C CYS A 10 -11.63 -20.50 -27.41
N LEU A 11 -11.42 -20.64 -28.72
CA LEU A 11 -10.46 -21.59 -29.32
C LEU A 11 -9.14 -20.91 -29.74
N ASN A 12 -9.01 -19.60 -29.51
CA ASN A 12 -7.81 -18.87 -29.89
C ASN A 12 -6.61 -19.27 -29.02
N GLN A 13 -5.44 -19.21 -29.62
CA GLN A 13 -4.18 -19.41 -28.92
C GLN A 13 -3.82 -18.16 -28.11
N THR A 14 -3.14 -18.38 -26.99
CA THR A 14 -2.55 -17.34 -26.17
C THR A 14 -1.05 -17.28 -26.39
N TYR A 15 -0.53 -16.06 -26.32
CA TYR A 15 0.90 -15.83 -26.37
C TYR A 15 1.50 -15.97 -24.98
N LEU A 16 2.67 -16.61 -24.87
CA LEU A 16 3.42 -16.77 -23.62
C LEU A 16 3.90 -15.43 -23.01
N VAL A 17 3.89 -14.35 -23.80
CA VAL A 17 4.23 -13.00 -23.31
C VAL A 17 3.10 -12.35 -22.51
N LEU A 18 1.86 -12.80 -22.67
CA LEU A 18 0.71 -12.18 -21.99
C LEU A 18 0.78 -12.40 -20.46
N PRO A 19 0.24 -11.49 -19.64
CA PRO A 19 0.13 -11.75 -18.21
C PRO A 19 -0.88 -12.87 -17.92
N VAL A 20 -0.65 -13.60 -16.84
CA VAL A 20 -1.64 -14.52 -16.26
C VAL A 20 -2.53 -13.71 -15.32
N CYS A 21 -3.84 -13.94 -15.35
CA CYS A 21 -4.74 -13.27 -14.41
C CYS A 21 -4.43 -13.69 -12.97
N SER A 22 -4.20 -12.73 -12.08
CA SER A 22 -3.87 -12.96 -10.66
C SER A 22 -5.01 -13.61 -9.86
N HIS A 23 -6.25 -13.51 -10.33
CA HIS A 23 -7.43 -14.03 -9.64
C HIS A 23 -7.79 -15.45 -10.07
N CYS A 24 -7.81 -15.72 -11.37
CA CYS A 24 -8.20 -17.04 -11.88
C CYS A 24 -7.01 -17.92 -12.31
N GLY A 25 -5.78 -17.38 -12.33
CA GLY A 25 -4.57 -18.12 -12.67
C GLY A 25 -4.48 -18.57 -14.14
N LYS A 26 -5.39 -18.09 -15.00
CA LYS A 26 -5.46 -18.50 -16.40
C LYS A 26 -4.89 -17.43 -17.33
N ARG A 27 -4.36 -17.89 -18.46
CA ARG A 27 -3.83 -17.05 -19.54
C ARG A 27 -4.86 -16.93 -20.66
N MET A 28 -5.11 -15.70 -21.10
CA MET A 28 -6.14 -15.38 -22.09
C MET A 28 -5.51 -14.91 -23.40
N CYS A 29 -6.26 -14.97 -24.50
CA CYS A 29 -5.86 -14.33 -25.75
C CYS A 29 -6.04 -12.81 -25.65
N THR A 30 -5.52 -12.06 -26.63
CA THR A 30 -5.59 -10.59 -26.64
C THR A 30 -7.01 -10.03 -26.53
N ALA A 31 -8.01 -10.75 -27.05
CA ALA A 31 -9.43 -10.36 -26.95
C ALA A 31 -10.05 -10.56 -25.56
N HIS A 32 -9.56 -11.53 -24.77
CA HIS A 32 -10.12 -11.88 -23.46
C HIS A 32 -9.19 -11.51 -22.29
N LEU A 33 -8.13 -10.76 -22.56
CA LEU A 33 -7.09 -10.42 -21.57
C LEU A 33 -7.64 -9.60 -20.40
N LEU A 34 -8.62 -8.74 -20.67
CA LEU A 34 -9.19 -7.87 -19.64
C LEU A 34 -9.95 -8.67 -18.58
N PRO A 35 -9.73 -8.39 -17.28
CA PRO A 35 -10.48 -8.98 -16.17
C PRO A 35 -12.00 -8.87 -16.32
N GLU A 36 -12.47 -7.72 -16.83
CA GLU A 36 -13.90 -7.46 -17.09
C GLU A 36 -14.51 -8.47 -18.07
N VAL A 37 -13.73 -8.89 -19.07
CA VAL A 37 -14.22 -9.78 -20.14
C VAL A 37 -14.35 -11.22 -19.65
N HIS A 38 -13.41 -11.69 -18.83
CA HIS A 38 -13.42 -13.07 -18.30
C HIS A 38 -13.99 -13.21 -16.88
N GLY A 39 -14.64 -12.15 -16.37
CA GLY A 39 -15.41 -12.19 -15.11
C GLY A 39 -14.60 -12.03 -13.83
N CYS A 40 -13.33 -11.64 -13.91
CA CYS A 40 -12.49 -11.30 -12.75
C CYS A 40 -12.47 -9.79 -12.43
N GLY A 41 -13.21 -8.97 -13.18
CA GLY A 41 -13.23 -7.51 -13.06
C GLY A 41 -13.51 -7.01 -11.64
N ASP A 42 -14.63 -7.43 -11.05
CA ASP A 42 -15.01 -7.03 -9.69
C ASP A 42 -13.97 -7.42 -8.63
N ALA A 43 -13.36 -8.59 -8.78
CA ALA A 43 -12.33 -9.07 -7.86
C ALA A 43 -11.06 -8.21 -7.95
N VAL A 44 -10.61 -7.87 -9.16
CA VAL A 44 -9.45 -6.99 -9.40
C VAL A 44 -9.74 -5.58 -8.88
N LYS A 45 -10.95 -5.07 -9.14
CA LYS A 45 -11.38 -3.75 -8.68
C LYS A 45 -11.41 -3.66 -7.17
N ASN A 46 -11.96 -4.65 -6.47
CA ASN A 46 -12.00 -4.66 -5.02
C ASN A 46 -10.60 -4.74 -4.39
N THR A 47 -9.72 -5.60 -4.93
CA THR A 47 -8.32 -5.68 -4.46
C THR A 47 -7.59 -4.35 -4.64
N SER A 48 -7.68 -3.74 -5.82
CA SER A 48 -7.02 -2.46 -6.10
C SER A 48 -7.57 -1.32 -5.24
N GLN A 49 -8.88 -1.28 -5.00
CA GLN A 49 -9.49 -0.32 -4.07
C GLN A 49 -8.98 -0.51 -2.65
N ARG A 50 -8.91 -1.75 -2.14
CA ARG A 50 -8.38 -2.03 -0.79
C ARG A 50 -6.93 -1.58 -0.66
N GLN A 51 -6.09 -1.88 -1.65
CA GLN A 51 -4.69 -1.42 -1.67
C GLN A 51 -4.62 0.11 -1.65
N ALA A 52 -5.34 0.79 -2.55
CA ALA A 52 -5.37 2.25 -2.59
C ALA A 52 -5.83 2.86 -1.25
N THR A 53 -6.81 2.26 -0.57
CA THR A 53 -7.26 2.74 0.74
C THR A 53 -6.22 2.51 1.84
N ALA A 54 -5.50 1.39 1.81
CA ALA A 54 -4.44 1.07 2.75
C ALA A 54 -3.25 2.04 2.57
N ASP A 55 -2.80 2.24 1.34
CA ASP A 55 -1.71 3.16 0.99
C ASP A 55 -2.06 4.59 1.41
N ALA A 56 -3.30 5.04 1.14
CA ALA A 56 -3.76 6.35 1.58
C ALA A 56 -3.80 6.47 3.12
N ALA A 57 -4.14 5.40 3.83
CA ALA A 57 -4.13 5.38 5.30
C ALA A 57 -2.70 5.44 5.85
N GLU A 58 -1.76 4.74 5.21
CA GLU A 58 -0.35 4.77 5.57
C GLU A 58 0.25 6.16 5.32
N MET A 59 0.02 6.76 4.16
CA MET A 59 0.47 8.14 3.88
C MET A 59 -0.09 9.16 4.88
N ARG A 60 -1.34 8.97 5.35
CA ARG A 60 -1.90 9.81 6.43
C ARG A 60 -1.19 9.58 7.76
N ARG A 61 -0.82 8.33 8.09
CA ARG A 61 -0.03 8.02 9.29
C ARG A 61 1.34 8.68 9.22
N GLN A 62 2.06 8.48 8.12
CA GLN A 62 3.39 9.07 7.90
C GLN A 62 3.35 10.60 8.04
N ARG A 63 2.36 11.27 7.42
CA ARG A 63 2.18 12.72 7.56
C ARG A 63 1.86 13.17 9.00
N ARG A 64 1.17 12.37 9.81
CA ARG A 64 0.92 12.71 11.23
C ARG A 64 2.20 12.71 12.07
N HIS A 65 3.21 11.95 11.69
CA HIS A 65 4.51 11.94 12.38
C HIS A 65 5.44 13.05 11.90
N LEU A 66 5.14 13.71 10.78
CA LEU A 66 5.94 14.82 10.26
C LEU A 66 5.87 16.02 11.22
N GLY A 67 7.01 16.40 11.78
CA GLY A 67 7.12 17.47 12.79
C GLY A 67 6.80 17.05 14.22
N LEU A 68 6.36 15.79 14.45
CA LEU A 68 6.19 15.23 15.80
C LEU A 68 7.54 15.08 16.50
N ASP A 69 8.57 14.63 15.77
CA ASP A 69 9.91 14.43 16.31
C ASP A 69 10.56 15.76 16.71
N ASP A 70 10.40 16.80 15.88
CA ASP A 70 10.86 18.15 16.21
C ASP A 70 10.13 18.71 17.43
N ALA A 71 8.81 18.50 17.53
CA ALA A 71 8.02 18.91 18.69
C ALA A 71 8.46 18.17 19.96
N LYS A 72 8.71 16.86 19.86
CA LYS A 72 9.22 16.04 20.95
C LYS A 72 10.61 16.52 21.41
N ALA A 73 11.52 16.78 20.49
CA ALA A 73 12.85 17.29 20.79
C ALA A 73 12.82 18.64 21.53
N ARG A 74 11.92 19.55 21.13
CA ARG A 74 11.71 20.82 21.85
C ARG A 74 11.20 20.61 23.27
N LEU A 75 10.26 19.68 23.46
CA LEU A 75 9.72 19.35 24.78
C LEU A 75 10.77 18.71 25.69
N ASP A 76 11.57 17.78 25.16
CA ASP A 76 12.65 17.13 25.91
C ASP A 76 13.71 18.13 26.37
N ARG A 77 14.13 19.05 25.49
CA ARG A 77 15.06 20.14 25.86
C ARG A 77 14.49 21.00 27.00
N ARG A 78 13.20 21.38 26.89
CA ARG A 78 12.54 22.19 27.92
C ARG A 78 12.43 21.45 29.25
N ARG A 79 12.20 20.14 29.23
CA ARG A 79 12.18 19.29 30.44
C ARG A 79 13.54 19.32 31.14
N ASP A 80 14.62 19.18 30.39
CA ASP A 80 15.97 19.14 30.94
C ASP A 80 16.38 20.51 31.53
N GLU A 81 16.03 21.60 30.85
CA GLU A 81 16.21 22.97 31.38
C GLU A 81 15.47 23.16 32.72
N LEU A 82 14.21 22.73 32.81
CA LEU A 82 13.41 22.83 34.04
C LEU A 82 13.98 21.93 35.16
N ALA A 83 14.49 20.75 34.83
CA ALA A 83 15.14 19.86 35.78
C ALA A 83 16.43 20.50 36.35
N ALA A 84 17.26 21.09 35.49
CA ALA A 84 18.46 21.81 35.90
C ALA A 84 18.13 23.03 36.78
N GLN A 85 17.05 23.77 36.47
CA GLN A 85 16.59 24.89 37.31
C GLN A 85 16.13 24.42 38.69
N ARG A 86 15.45 23.27 38.79
CA ARG A 86 15.04 22.68 40.08
C ARG A 86 16.24 22.28 40.93
N GLN A 87 17.27 21.65 40.33
CA GLN A 87 18.50 21.27 41.03
C GLN A 87 19.31 22.48 41.52
N LYS A 88 19.41 23.54 40.71
CA LYS A 88 20.08 24.80 41.12
C LYS A 88 19.36 25.52 42.27
N LYS A 89 18.03 25.40 42.36
CA LYS A 89 17.26 25.93 43.50
C LYS A 89 17.44 25.10 44.77
N SER A 90 17.57 23.77 44.68
CA SER A 90 17.79 22.91 45.84
C SER A 90 19.21 23.00 46.40
N SER A 91 20.21 23.30 45.57
CA SER A 91 21.61 23.47 46.03
C SER A 91 21.90 24.85 46.65
N LYS A 92 20.96 25.81 46.54
CA LYS A 92 21.10 27.17 47.07
C LYS A 92 20.36 27.37 48.40
N ARG A 93 19.86 26.29 49.00
CA ARG A 93 19.19 26.26 50.30
C ARG A 93 20.06 25.54 51.33
#